data_AF-A0A7Y3ED32-F1
#
_entry.id   AF-A0A7Y3ED32-F1
#
_cell.length_a   1.000
_cell.length_b   1.000
_cell.length_c   1.000
_cell.angle_alpha   90.00
_cell.angle_beta   90.00
_cell.angle_gamma   90.00
#
_symmetry.space_group_name_H-M   'P 1'
#
loop_
_entity.id
_entity.type
_entity.pdbx_description
1 polymer ?
#
loop_
_entity_poly.entity_id
_entity_poly.type
_entity_poly.pdbx_seq_one_letter_code
_entity_poly.pdbx_strand_id
1 'polypeptide(L)'
;VNDFMMERPNIAGFQSYHNTGGMILRGPGSAWYGDYPRSDLQVYDEIGEFGERMLPYYNYYVIWRGLYTVHGGSIDWQNDGLGIVSFSNELWNGGQYFNSPLLQSQQQDDESPISGQQGRYFFDDFLEFGDQFVDWAPFDHPQYGEVEMGGWKKLSGRVNPRFMSMELFHRNMAFTLWHADQMPLMAIGDAEVERVQGDVWRVRIPITNERLIPTITVRARENGVVRPDLITVDGNVDVIAAGWVPNVHVPGPIDRIDQNELDRIMVRSGHPGRTTRVIEYLVRGSGSFTVEYDSVKGGTVSTQIQLR
;
A
#
# COMPACT_ATOMS: atom_id res chain seq x y z
N VAL A 1 -7.03 17.36 -0.85
CA VAL A 1 -6.37 16.04 -0.79
C VAL A 1 -5.32 15.90 -1.88
N ASN A 2 -5.65 16.15 -3.15
CA ASN A 2 -4.68 16.14 -4.26
C ASN A 2 -3.43 16.98 -3.97
N ASP A 3 -3.61 18.27 -3.68
CA ASP A 3 -2.48 19.20 -3.51
C ASP A 3 -1.56 18.77 -2.36
N PHE A 4 -2.15 18.31 -1.25
CA PHE A 4 -1.41 17.75 -0.12
C PHE A 4 -0.51 16.57 -0.51
N MET A 5 -1.00 15.66 -1.38
CA MET A 5 -0.26 14.49 -1.85
C MET A 5 0.81 14.87 -2.87
N MET A 6 0.50 15.79 -3.79
CA MET A 6 1.46 16.31 -4.77
C MET A 6 2.65 17.01 -4.10
N GLU A 7 2.39 17.73 -3.00
CA GLU A 7 3.43 18.35 -2.16
C GLU A 7 4.24 17.35 -1.34
N ARG A 8 3.77 16.10 -1.21
CA ARG A 8 4.36 15.04 -0.38
C ARG A 8 4.63 13.79 -1.22
N PRO A 9 5.55 13.87 -2.19
CA PRO A 9 5.81 12.78 -3.12
C PRO A 9 6.36 11.51 -2.43
N ASN A 10 6.82 11.63 -1.17
CA ASN A 10 7.29 10.55 -0.32
C ASN A 10 6.17 9.66 0.25
N ILE A 11 4.89 10.01 0.09
CA ILE A 11 3.79 9.10 0.45
C ILE A 11 3.88 7.85 -0.44
N ALA A 12 3.94 6.67 0.16
CA ALA A 12 4.07 5.39 -0.56
C ALA A 12 2.89 4.42 -0.34
N GLY A 13 2.12 4.61 0.74
CA GLY A 13 0.91 3.85 1.04
C GLY A 13 -0.29 4.75 1.35
N PHE A 14 -1.50 4.31 0.99
CA PHE A 14 -2.75 5.00 1.30
C PHE A 14 -3.90 4.03 1.62
N GLN A 15 -4.75 4.41 2.57
CA GLN A 15 -5.96 3.68 2.96
C GLN A 15 -7.16 4.65 2.91
N SER A 16 -8.11 4.40 2.00
CA SER A 16 -9.39 5.11 1.92
C SER A 16 -10.44 4.35 2.71
N TYR A 17 -11.08 4.97 3.70
CA TYR A 17 -12.10 4.30 4.51
C TYR A 17 -13.53 4.67 4.06
N HIS A 18 -14.31 3.64 3.72
CA HIS A 18 -15.67 3.70 3.23
C HIS A 18 -16.58 2.74 4.01
N ASN A 19 -17.87 2.76 3.69
CA ASN A 19 -18.84 1.78 4.15
C ASN A 19 -19.84 1.49 3.02
N THR A 20 -20.22 0.23 2.78
CA THR A 20 -20.18 -0.97 3.64
C THR A 20 -19.90 -2.21 2.79
N GLY A 21 -19.36 -3.28 3.37
CA GLY A 21 -19.20 -4.54 2.66
C GLY A 21 -18.25 -5.55 3.31
N GLY A 22 -17.37 -5.13 4.23
CA GLY A 22 -16.24 -5.96 4.66
C GLY A 22 -15.37 -6.28 3.45
N MET A 23 -14.70 -5.26 2.90
CA MET A 23 -13.88 -5.45 1.70
C MET A 23 -12.58 -4.65 1.80
N ILE A 24 -11.51 -5.24 1.27
CA ILE A 24 -10.25 -4.56 0.95
C ILE A 24 -10.18 -4.50 -0.57
N LEU A 25 -10.21 -3.30 -1.13
CA LEU A 25 -10.33 -3.08 -2.57
C LEU A 25 -9.06 -2.48 -3.11
N ARG A 26 -8.47 -3.12 -4.11
CA ARG A 26 -7.43 -2.50 -4.95
C ARG A 26 -7.99 -2.05 -6.29
N GLY A 27 -7.24 -1.17 -6.94
CA GLY A 27 -7.43 -0.88 -8.36
C GLY A 27 -7.01 -2.05 -9.26
N PRO A 28 -7.21 -1.92 -10.57
CA PRO A 28 -7.79 -0.76 -11.26
C PRO A 28 -9.30 -0.61 -11.02
N GLY A 29 -9.84 0.59 -11.20
CA GLY A 29 -11.27 0.92 -11.15
C GLY A 29 -12.12 0.30 -12.25
N SER A 30 -11.52 -0.09 -13.37
CA SER A 30 -12.21 -0.60 -14.55
C SER A 30 -11.40 -1.69 -15.24
N ALA A 31 -12.09 -2.69 -15.80
CA ALA A 31 -11.46 -3.71 -16.65
C ALA A 31 -10.74 -3.12 -17.88
N TRP A 32 -11.15 -1.92 -18.33
CA TRP A 32 -10.57 -1.26 -19.49
C TRP A 32 -9.12 -0.82 -19.31
N TYR A 33 -8.67 -0.61 -18.06
CA TYR A 33 -7.30 -0.20 -17.77
C TYR A 33 -6.28 -1.35 -17.85
N GLY A 34 -6.74 -2.58 -18.14
CA GLY A 34 -5.91 -3.78 -18.03
C GLY A 34 -5.56 -4.09 -16.58
N ASP A 35 -4.74 -5.10 -16.34
CA ASP A 35 -4.27 -5.39 -14.98
C ASP A 35 -3.01 -4.59 -14.65
N TYR A 36 -2.71 -4.48 -13.35
CA TYR A 36 -1.42 -3.93 -12.92
C TYR A 36 -0.26 -4.86 -13.31
N PRO A 37 0.97 -4.32 -13.45
CA PRO A 37 2.14 -5.14 -13.68
C PRO A 37 2.28 -6.21 -12.60
N ARG A 38 2.73 -7.41 -12.99
CA ARG A 38 2.74 -8.59 -12.09
C ARG A 38 3.49 -8.36 -10.78
N SER A 39 4.60 -7.62 -10.80
CA SER A 39 5.37 -7.29 -9.59
C SER A 39 4.59 -6.37 -8.64
N ASP A 40 3.81 -5.45 -9.18
CA ASP A 40 2.99 -4.54 -8.39
C ASP A 40 1.81 -5.31 -7.79
N LEU A 41 1.22 -6.23 -8.57
CA LEU A 41 0.18 -7.14 -8.09
C LEU A 41 0.64 -7.98 -6.91
N GLN A 42 1.86 -8.51 -6.93
CA GLN A 42 2.39 -9.30 -5.81
C GLN A 42 2.44 -8.50 -4.51
N VAL A 43 2.79 -7.21 -4.59
CA VAL A 43 2.77 -6.31 -3.43
C VAL A 43 1.33 -6.10 -2.93
N TYR A 44 0.41 -5.84 -3.84
CA TYR A 44 -1.01 -5.66 -3.53
C TYR A 44 -1.63 -6.91 -2.90
N ASP A 45 -1.39 -8.08 -3.50
CA ASP A 45 -1.93 -9.35 -3.07
C ASP A 45 -1.39 -9.75 -1.70
N GLU A 46 -0.07 -9.58 -1.46
CA GLU A 46 0.49 -9.86 -0.14
C GLU A 46 -0.12 -8.95 0.94
N ILE A 47 -0.29 -7.65 0.65
CA ILE A 47 -0.90 -6.72 1.62
C ILE A 47 -2.38 -7.03 1.84
N GLY A 48 -3.14 -7.23 0.76
CA GLY A 48 -4.58 -7.50 0.79
C GLY A 48 -4.90 -8.80 1.54
N GLU A 49 -4.22 -9.90 1.19
CA GLU A 49 -4.41 -11.19 1.84
C GLU A 49 -3.94 -11.18 3.30
N PHE A 50 -2.89 -10.43 3.64
CA PHE A 50 -2.53 -10.24 5.05
C PHE A 50 -3.63 -9.48 5.80
N GLY A 51 -4.21 -8.45 5.16
CA GLY A 51 -5.37 -7.73 5.66
C GLY A 51 -6.58 -8.63 5.93
N GLU A 52 -6.93 -9.57 5.04
CA GLU A 52 -8.02 -10.54 5.27
C GLU A 52 -7.81 -11.37 6.54
N ARG A 53 -6.55 -11.69 6.89
CA ARG A 53 -6.21 -12.43 8.12
C ARG A 53 -6.37 -11.55 9.37
N MET A 54 -6.20 -10.23 9.24
CA MET A 54 -6.37 -9.27 10.34
C MET A 54 -7.83 -8.84 10.54
N LEU A 55 -8.57 -8.74 9.43
CA LEU A 55 -9.91 -8.17 9.35
C LEU A 55 -10.93 -9.28 9.07
N PRO A 56 -11.55 -9.89 10.11
CA PRO A 56 -12.56 -10.91 9.89
C PRO A 56 -13.72 -10.31 9.09
N TYR A 57 -14.37 -11.14 8.27
CA TYR A 57 -15.43 -10.73 7.33
C TYR A 57 -14.99 -9.90 6.13
N TYR A 58 -13.69 -9.56 6.02
CA TYR A 58 -13.19 -8.82 4.87
C TYR A 58 -12.76 -9.78 3.79
N ASN A 59 -13.08 -9.43 2.55
CA ASN A 59 -12.54 -10.08 1.37
C ASN A 59 -11.70 -9.09 0.57
N TYR A 60 -10.60 -9.55 0.02
CA TYR A 60 -9.73 -8.78 -0.85
C TYR A 60 -10.17 -8.93 -2.31
N TYR A 61 -10.50 -7.81 -2.96
CA TYR A 61 -10.99 -7.78 -4.32
C TYR A 61 -10.30 -6.72 -5.19
N VAL A 62 -10.34 -6.97 -6.49
CA VAL A 62 -10.21 -5.91 -7.49
C VAL A 62 -11.55 -5.18 -7.56
N ILE A 63 -11.55 -3.85 -7.41
CA ILE A 63 -12.79 -3.09 -7.24
C ILE A 63 -13.81 -3.33 -8.35
N TRP A 64 -13.42 -3.34 -9.63
CA TRP A 64 -14.37 -3.57 -10.72
C TRP A 64 -14.93 -5.00 -10.77
N ARG A 65 -14.19 -5.98 -10.22
CA ARG A 65 -14.63 -7.39 -10.15
C ARG A 65 -15.50 -7.66 -8.93
N GLY A 66 -15.13 -7.11 -7.79
CA GLY A 66 -15.84 -7.30 -6.52
C GLY A 66 -17.07 -6.40 -6.39
N LEU A 67 -17.08 -5.26 -7.07
CA LEU A 67 -18.17 -4.27 -7.04
C LEU A 67 -18.65 -3.95 -8.46
N TYR A 68 -18.25 -2.79 -8.98
CA TYR A 68 -18.67 -2.22 -10.25
C TYR A 68 -17.56 -1.34 -10.82
N THR A 69 -17.66 -1.02 -12.11
CA THR A 69 -16.71 -0.13 -12.78
C THR A 69 -16.73 1.27 -12.18
N VAL A 70 -15.57 1.78 -11.80
CA VAL A 70 -15.32 3.13 -11.30
C VAL A 70 -14.34 3.84 -12.23
N HIS A 71 -14.65 5.09 -12.57
CA HIS A 71 -13.74 5.99 -13.28
C HIS A 71 -13.38 7.16 -12.37
N GLY A 72 -12.09 7.51 -12.32
CA GLY A 72 -11.62 8.59 -11.46
C GLY A 72 -11.63 8.25 -9.96
N GLY A 73 -11.55 6.96 -9.63
CA GLY A 73 -11.42 6.51 -8.24
C GLY A 73 -10.15 7.10 -7.60
N SER A 74 -10.22 7.46 -6.32
CA SER A 74 -9.08 8.02 -5.59
C SER A 74 -7.87 7.07 -5.60
N ILE A 75 -8.10 5.78 -5.42
CA ILE A 75 -7.04 4.76 -5.39
C ILE A 75 -6.40 4.52 -6.76
N ASP A 76 -7.13 4.75 -7.86
CA ASP A 76 -6.57 4.70 -9.21
C ASP A 76 -5.66 5.90 -9.45
N TRP A 77 -6.13 7.11 -9.13
CA TRP A 77 -5.32 8.33 -9.21
C TRP A 77 -4.03 8.23 -8.37
N GLN A 78 -4.13 7.70 -7.17
CA GLN A 78 -2.99 7.53 -6.28
C GLN A 78 -1.98 6.51 -6.83
N ASN A 79 -2.44 5.40 -7.39
CA ASN A 79 -1.56 4.41 -7.99
C ASN A 79 -0.94 4.92 -9.31
N ASP A 80 -1.77 5.27 -10.28
CA ASP A 80 -1.34 5.61 -11.64
C ASP A 80 -0.69 6.99 -11.71
N GLY A 81 -1.18 7.94 -10.91
CA GLY A 81 -0.75 9.34 -10.91
C GLY A 81 0.37 9.67 -9.94
N LEU A 82 0.57 8.87 -8.87
CA LEU A 82 1.54 9.17 -7.81
C LEU A 82 2.41 7.97 -7.40
N GLY A 83 2.17 6.78 -7.95
CA GLY A 83 2.90 5.56 -7.59
C GLY A 83 2.69 5.14 -6.13
N ILE A 84 1.50 5.34 -5.59
CA ILE A 84 1.14 5.00 -4.20
C ILE A 84 0.38 3.67 -4.19
N VAL A 85 0.83 2.73 -3.36
CA VAL A 85 0.09 1.48 -3.11
C VAL A 85 -1.13 1.81 -2.24
N SER A 86 -2.31 1.75 -2.84
CA SER A 86 -3.53 2.35 -2.28
C SER A 86 -4.69 1.35 -2.23
N PHE A 87 -5.40 1.32 -1.12
CA PHE A 87 -6.60 0.49 -0.94
C PHE A 87 -7.81 1.34 -0.55
N SER A 88 -8.98 0.91 -1.00
CA SER A 88 -10.27 1.36 -0.44
C SER A 88 -10.82 0.25 0.45
N ASN A 89 -11.29 0.60 1.63
CA ASN A 89 -11.78 -0.37 2.60
C ASN A 89 -13.27 -0.11 2.85
N GLU A 90 -14.12 -1.08 2.56
CA GLU A 90 -15.53 -1.02 2.88
C GLU A 90 -15.75 -1.68 4.23
N LEU A 91 -16.04 -0.89 5.27
CA LEU A 91 -15.86 -1.34 6.65
C LEU A 91 -16.88 -2.37 7.12
N TRP A 92 -18.07 -1.89 7.50
CA TRP A 92 -19.04 -2.71 8.20
C TRP A 92 -19.52 -3.86 7.31
N ASN A 93 -19.70 -5.06 7.86
CA ASN A 93 -20.30 -6.20 7.18
C ASN A 93 -21.47 -6.70 8.02
N GLY A 94 -22.68 -6.76 7.42
CA GLY A 94 -23.90 -7.17 8.13
C GLY A 94 -23.85 -8.59 8.70
N GLY A 95 -22.98 -9.48 8.19
CA GLY A 95 -22.74 -10.80 8.76
C GLY A 95 -22.17 -10.75 10.20
N GLN A 96 -21.70 -9.58 10.65
CA GLN A 96 -21.24 -9.36 12.01
C GLN A 96 -22.37 -9.19 13.02
N TYR A 97 -23.61 -8.89 12.58
CA TYR A 97 -24.77 -8.86 13.47
C TYR A 97 -24.98 -10.22 14.15
N PHE A 98 -24.76 -11.32 13.41
CA PHE A 98 -24.97 -12.69 13.89
C PHE A 98 -23.74 -13.54 13.53
N ASN A 99 -22.71 -13.44 14.37
CA ASN A 99 -21.32 -13.72 14.01
C ASN A 99 -20.84 -15.18 14.27
N SER A 100 -21.75 -16.13 14.46
CA SER A 100 -21.41 -17.55 14.64
C SER A 100 -22.11 -18.43 13.59
N PRO A 101 -21.54 -19.59 13.21
CA PRO A 101 -22.15 -20.48 12.23
C PRO A 101 -23.58 -20.90 12.60
N LEU A 102 -23.85 -21.12 13.90
CA LEU A 102 -25.18 -21.46 14.40
C LEU A 102 -26.18 -20.30 14.20
N LEU A 103 -25.77 -19.06 14.50
CA LEU A 103 -26.63 -17.90 14.31
C LEU A 103 -26.88 -17.64 12.81
N GLN A 104 -25.87 -17.84 11.97
CA GLN A 104 -26.02 -17.73 10.51
C GLN A 104 -26.99 -18.79 9.96
N SER A 105 -26.95 -20.03 10.47
CA SER A 105 -27.95 -21.04 10.11
C SER A 105 -29.34 -20.67 10.60
N GLN A 106 -29.46 -20.07 11.78
CA GLN A 106 -30.74 -19.56 12.30
C GLN A 106 -31.28 -18.39 11.48
N GLN A 107 -30.43 -17.58 10.82
CA GLN A 107 -30.92 -16.53 9.92
C GLN A 107 -31.56 -17.08 8.64
N GLN A 108 -31.26 -18.34 8.29
CA GLN A 108 -31.77 -19.04 7.10
C GLN A 108 -32.95 -19.97 7.41
N ASP A 109 -33.26 -20.18 8.68
CA ASP A 109 -34.40 -20.97 9.13
C ASP A 109 -35.61 -20.06 9.30
N ASP A 110 -36.65 -20.23 8.49
CA ASP A 110 -37.84 -19.37 8.49
C ASP A 110 -38.56 -19.35 9.86
N GLU A 111 -38.43 -20.40 10.66
CA GLU A 111 -39.04 -20.52 11.99
C GLU A 111 -38.24 -19.79 13.10
N SER A 112 -37.05 -19.30 12.78
CA SER A 112 -36.17 -18.60 13.72
C SER A 112 -36.64 -17.16 13.95
N PRO A 113 -36.56 -16.64 15.20
CA PRO A 113 -36.87 -15.24 15.49
C PRO A 113 -35.88 -14.25 14.90
N ILE A 114 -34.76 -14.72 14.36
CA ILE A 114 -33.75 -13.89 13.69
C ILE A 114 -33.69 -14.13 12.18
N SER A 115 -34.71 -14.78 11.61
CA SER A 115 -34.80 -15.06 10.18
C SER A 115 -35.01 -13.79 9.36
N GLY A 116 -34.36 -13.73 8.19
CA GLY A 116 -34.54 -12.65 7.20
C GLY A 116 -34.60 -11.23 7.81
N GLN A 117 -35.71 -10.53 7.57
CA GLN A 117 -35.92 -9.16 8.06
C GLN A 117 -36.20 -9.09 9.57
N GLN A 118 -36.72 -10.16 10.18
CA GLN A 118 -37.02 -10.20 11.62
C GLN A 118 -35.74 -10.06 12.45
N GLY A 119 -34.64 -10.64 11.97
CA GLY A 119 -33.33 -10.49 12.61
C GLY A 119 -32.86 -9.05 12.75
N ARG A 120 -33.27 -8.15 11.84
CA ARG A 120 -32.94 -6.73 11.94
C ARG A 120 -33.70 -6.05 13.08
N TYR A 121 -35.00 -6.33 13.22
CA TYR A 121 -35.80 -5.83 14.35
C TYR A 121 -35.33 -6.45 15.67
N PHE A 122 -35.06 -7.76 15.69
CA PHE A 122 -34.51 -8.42 16.87
C PHE A 122 -33.20 -7.77 17.33
N PHE A 123 -32.27 -7.52 16.41
CA PHE A 123 -31.00 -6.88 16.75
C PHE A 123 -31.21 -5.45 17.26
N ASP A 124 -32.10 -4.68 16.63
CA ASP A 124 -32.41 -3.33 17.08
C ASP A 124 -33.05 -3.32 18.48
N ASP A 125 -34.10 -4.10 18.69
CA ASP A 125 -34.86 -4.15 19.95
C ASP A 125 -34.00 -4.59 21.14
N PHE A 126 -33.20 -5.65 20.95
CA PHE A 126 -32.51 -6.31 22.06
C PHE A 126 -31.04 -5.91 22.22
N LEU A 127 -30.36 -5.42 21.17
CA LEU A 127 -28.93 -5.10 21.21
C LEU A 127 -28.63 -3.62 20.95
N GLU A 128 -29.43 -2.94 20.12
CA GLU A 128 -29.31 -1.48 19.93
C GLU A 128 -30.36 -0.68 20.72
N PHE A 129 -31.23 -1.37 21.46
CA PHE A 129 -32.29 -0.82 22.32
C PHE A 129 -33.25 0.13 21.59
N GLY A 130 -33.62 -0.22 20.36
CA GLY A 130 -34.53 0.56 19.52
C GLY A 130 -33.93 1.86 18.98
N ASP A 131 -32.60 1.99 18.92
CA ASP A 131 -31.97 3.19 18.39
C ASP A 131 -32.10 3.29 16.86
N GLN A 132 -32.29 2.19 16.12
CA GLN A 132 -32.20 2.25 14.65
C GLN A 132 -33.54 2.41 13.94
N PHE A 133 -34.63 1.83 14.44
CA PHE A 133 -35.96 1.98 13.85
C PHE A 133 -36.73 3.12 14.51
N VAL A 134 -37.35 3.97 13.69
CA VAL A 134 -38.21 5.06 14.14
C VAL A 134 -39.64 4.73 13.74
N ASP A 135 -40.57 4.71 14.70
CA ASP A 135 -41.98 4.50 14.40
C ASP A 135 -42.49 5.54 13.39
N TRP A 136 -43.32 5.07 12.45
CA TRP A 136 -43.94 5.93 11.46
C TRP A 136 -44.90 6.91 12.13
N ALA A 137 -44.73 8.18 11.82
CA ALA A 137 -45.58 9.25 12.33
C ALA A 137 -46.04 10.17 11.18
N PRO A 138 -47.26 10.73 11.27
CA PRO A 138 -47.72 11.74 10.32
C PRO A 138 -46.79 12.96 10.28
N PHE A 139 -46.56 13.49 9.09
CA PHE A 139 -45.75 14.67 8.83
C PHE A 139 -46.36 15.50 7.69
N ASP A 140 -46.49 16.80 7.88
CA ASP A 140 -46.95 17.72 6.85
C ASP A 140 -45.75 18.20 6.01
N HIS A 141 -45.54 17.57 4.85
CA HIS A 141 -44.40 17.86 3.99
C HIS A 141 -44.67 19.11 3.11
N PRO A 142 -43.76 20.11 3.07
CA PRO A 142 -44.00 21.39 2.38
C PRO A 142 -44.39 21.29 0.90
N GLN A 143 -44.00 20.21 0.23
CA GLN A 143 -44.31 19.96 -1.19
C GLN A 143 -45.40 18.89 -1.40
N TYR A 144 -45.58 17.96 -0.46
CA TYR A 144 -46.38 16.75 -0.69
C TYR A 144 -47.63 16.67 0.18
N GLY A 145 -47.81 17.60 1.12
CA GLY A 145 -48.90 17.53 2.11
C GLY A 145 -48.65 16.42 3.12
N GLU A 146 -49.73 15.81 3.64
CA GLU A 146 -49.66 14.75 4.63
C GLU A 146 -48.95 13.49 4.10
N VAL A 147 -47.86 13.13 4.74
CA VAL A 147 -47.10 11.87 4.52
C VAL A 147 -46.79 11.22 5.87
N GLU A 148 -46.30 9.99 5.85
CA GLU A 148 -45.72 9.38 7.05
C GLU A 148 -44.18 9.45 6.95
N MET A 149 -43.51 9.73 8.06
CA MET A 149 -42.05 9.63 8.19
C MET A 149 -41.69 8.70 9.33
N GLY A 150 -40.76 7.80 9.05
CA GLY A 150 -40.28 6.80 10.00
C GLY A 150 -39.44 5.75 9.27
N GLY A 151 -39.35 4.57 9.87
CA GLY A 151 -38.54 3.46 9.39
C GLY A 151 -37.09 3.52 9.88
N TRP A 152 -36.23 2.81 9.18
CA TRP A 152 -34.83 2.66 9.56
C TRP A 152 -34.03 3.95 9.33
N LYS A 153 -33.22 4.34 10.33
CA LYS A 153 -32.23 5.41 10.19
C LYS A 153 -31.32 5.15 9.00
N LYS A 154 -30.94 6.21 8.27
CA LYS A 154 -30.10 6.16 7.06
C LYS A 154 -28.81 5.33 7.21
N LEU A 155 -28.19 5.37 8.39
CA LEU A 155 -26.93 4.68 8.66
C LEU A 155 -27.11 3.26 9.22
N SER A 156 -28.33 2.87 9.59
CA SER A 156 -28.62 1.52 10.07
C SER A 156 -28.26 0.48 9.00
N GLY A 157 -27.48 -0.52 9.39
CA GLY A 157 -26.95 -1.54 8.48
C GLY A 157 -25.81 -1.08 7.56
N ARG A 158 -25.45 0.23 7.55
CA ARG A 158 -24.31 0.76 6.79
C ARG A 158 -23.08 1.00 7.64
N VAL A 159 -23.28 1.38 8.90
CA VAL A 159 -22.20 1.54 9.87
C VAL A 159 -22.39 0.53 10.99
N ASN A 160 -21.30 0.19 11.66
CA ASN A 160 -21.34 -0.72 12.78
C ASN A 160 -22.15 -0.13 13.95
N PRO A 161 -22.87 -0.98 14.71
CA PRO A 161 -23.40 -0.60 16.01
C PRO A 161 -22.29 -0.05 16.91
N ARG A 162 -22.64 0.93 17.75
CA ARG A 162 -21.65 1.67 18.55
C ARG A 162 -20.81 0.76 19.44
N PHE A 163 -21.44 -0.24 20.07
CA PHE A 163 -20.75 -1.17 20.97
C PHE A 163 -19.74 -2.08 20.26
N MET A 164 -19.83 -2.24 18.93
CA MET A 164 -18.90 -3.03 18.11
C MET A 164 -17.74 -2.21 17.55
N SER A 165 -17.71 -0.89 17.79
CA SER A 165 -16.74 0.02 17.17
C SER A 165 -15.29 -0.28 17.58
N MET A 166 -15.07 -0.65 18.85
CA MET A 166 -13.71 -0.81 19.38
C MET A 166 -12.92 -1.88 18.62
N GLU A 167 -13.52 -3.04 18.36
CA GLU A 167 -12.87 -4.10 17.60
C GLU A 167 -12.66 -3.68 16.14
N LEU A 168 -13.71 -3.17 15.48
CA LEU A 168 -13.65 -2.77 14.08
C LEU A 168 -12.55 -1.73 13.83
N PHE A 169 -12.49 -0.69 14.67
CA PHE A 169 -11.53 0.40 14.54
C PHE A 169 -10.12 -0.06 14.90
N HIS A 170 -9.96 -0.88 15.95
CA HIS A 170 -8.64 -1.37 16.34
C HIS A 170 -8.02 -2.23 15.24
N ARG A 171 -8.77 -3.17 14.67
CA ARG A 171 -8.26 -4.06 13.61
C ARG A 171 -7.93 -3.28 12.34
N ASN A 172 -8.79 -2.36 11.92
CA ASN A 172 -8.54 -1.50 10.75
C ASN A 172 -7.32 -0.59 10.97
N MET A 173 -7.17 0.00 12.15
CA MET A 173 -5.98 0.77 12.53
C MET A 173 -4.72 -0.09 12.47
N ALA A 174 -4.75 -1.30 13.05
CA ALA A 174 -3.63 -2.22 13.01
C ALA A 174 -3.25 -2.61 11.56
N PHE A 175 -4.23 -2.85 10.69
CA PHE A 175 -3.98 -3.09 9.27
C PHE A 175 -3.34 -1.88 8.57
N THR A 176 -3.81 -0.66 8.86
CA THR A 176 -3.19 0.57 8.34
C THR A 176 -1.75 0.72 8.80
N LEU A 177 -1.46 0.49 10.08
CA LEU A 177 -0.10 0.55 10.60
C LEU A 177 0.80 -0.51 9.98
N TRP A 178 0.28 -1.72 9.77
CA TRP A 178 1.03 -2.78 9.13
C TRP A 178 1.32 -2.47 7.65
N HIS A 179 0.36 -1.91 6.90
CA HIS A 179 0.60 -1.43 5.53
C HIS A 179 1.63 -0.29 5.53
N ALA A 180 1.57 0.64 6.48
CA ALA A 180 2.57 1.70 6.61
C ALA A 180 3.98 1.12 6.88
N ASP A 181 4.09 0.06 7.67
CA ASP A 181 5.34 -0.67 7.91
C ASP A 181 5.88 -1.39 6.66
N GLN A 182 5.05 -1.61 5.63
CA GLN A 182 5.48 -2.16 4.34
C GLN A 182 5.95 -1.11 3.33
N MET A 183 5.84 0.19 3.64
CA MET A 183 6.39 1.26 2.79
C MET A 183 7.91 1.11 2.62
N PRO A 184 8.49 1.55 1.49
CA PRO A 184 9.91 1.33 1.23
C PRO A 184 10.77 1.91 2.35
N LEU A 185 11.81 1.18 2.76
CA LEU A 185 12.78 1.63 3.75
C LEU A 185 14.17 1.25 3.27
N MET A 186 14.90 2.24 2.77
CA MET A 186 16.24 2.03 2.27
C MET A 186 17.23 1.91 3.44
N ALA A 187 18.19 1.00 3.26
CA ALA A 187 19.35 0.83 4.12
C ALA A 187 20.59 0.64 3.23
N ILE A 188 21.74 1.08 3.72
CA ILE A 188 23.04 0.90 3.06
C ILE A 188 23.97 0.20 4.04
N GLY A 189 24.56 -0.91 3.60
CA GLY A 189 25.45 -1.70 4.46
C GLY A 189 26.92 -1.29 4.31
N ASP A 190 27.77 -2.05 4.98
CA ASP A 190 29.22 -1.82 4.96
C ASP A 190 29.80 -2.09 3.57
N ALA A 191 30.69 -1.20 3.14
CA ALA A 191 31.37 -1.33 1.86
C ALA A 191 32.58 -2.27 1.97
N GLU A 192 32.72 -3.18 1.01
CA GLU A 192 33.93 -3.98 0.82
C GLU A 192 34.89 -3.22 -0.11
N VAL A 193 36.10 -2.93 0.36
CA VAL A 193 37.11 -2.17 -0.39
C VAL A 193 38.32 -3.06 -0.64
N GLU A 194 38.64 -3.27 -1.92
CA GLU A 194 39.77 -4.09 -2.36
C GLU A 194 40.67 -3.29 -3.29
N ARG A 195 41.98 -3.31 -3.01
CA ARG A 195 42.96 -2.69 -3.91
C ARG A 195 43.19 -3.57 -5.13
N VAL A 196 42.91 -3.05 -6.33
CA VAL A 196 43.11 -3.80 -7.58
C VAL A 196 44.54 -3.63 -8.08
N GLN A 197 44.97 -2.39 -8.31
CA GLN A 197 46.31 -2.05 -8.77
C GLN A 197 46.61 -0.58 -8.56
N GLY A 198 47.79 -0.22 -8.05
CA GLY A 198 48.18 1.18 -7.92
C GLY A 198 47.24 1.95 -6.98
N ASP A 199 46.62 3.02 -7.46
CA ASP A 199 45.60 3.83 -6.79
C ASP A 199 44.16 3.47 -7.23
N VAL A 200 43.98 2.31 -7.86
CA VAL A 200 42.68 1.79 -8.30
C VAL A 200 42.12 0.79 -7.29
N TRP A 201 40.86 1.01 -6.91
CA TRP A 201 40.14 0.26 -5.90
C TRP A 201 38.82 -0.26 -6.46
N ARG A 202 38.49 -1.50 -6.10
CA ARG A 202 37.15 -2.07 -6.24
C ARG A 202 36.40 -1.81 -4.94
N VAL A 203 35.21 -1.24 -5.04
CA VAL A 203 34.36 -0.92 -3.90
C VAL A 203 32.98 -1.53 -4.14
N ARG A 204 32.54 -2.43 -3.25
CA ARG A 204 31.21 -3.06 -3.32
C ARG A 204 30.35 -2.58 -2.18
N ILE A 205 29.14 -2.13 -2.49
CA ILE A 205 28.25 -1.49 -1.54
C ILE A 205 26.88 -2.17 -1.61
N PRO A 206 26.45 -2.88 -0.54
CA PRO A 206 25.11 -3.44 -0.47
C PRO A 206 24.09 -2.34 -0.16
N ILE A 207 23.07 -2.25 -1.01
CA ILE A 207 21.92 -1.37 -0.86
C ILE A 207 20.70 -2.27 -0.68
N THR A 208 19.88 -2.02 0.34
CA THR A 208 18.75 -2.87 0.72
C THR A 208 17.49 -2.05 0.81
N ASN A 209 16.38 -2.58 0.29
CA ASN A 209 15.05 -2.16 0.73
C ASN A 209 14.52 -3.25 1.66
N GLU A 210 14.33 -2.91 2.93
CA GLU A 210 13.93 -3.88 3.95
C GLU A 210 12.45 -4.28 3.83
N ARG A 211 11.66 -3.49 3.10
CA ARG A 211 10.19 -3.57 3.08
C ARG A 211 9.66 -4.03 1.74
N LEU A 212 8.39 -4.44 1.74
CA LEU A 212 7.72 -5.07 0.61
C LEU A 212 7.54 -4.12 -0.58
N ILE A 213 7.12 -2.88 -0.34
CA ILE A 213 6.83 -1.92 -1.41
C ILE A 213 8.17 -1.47 -2.03
N PRO A 214 8.32 -1.51 -3.37
CA PRO A 214 9.50 -0.97 -4.04
C PRO A 214 9.53 0.56 -3.97
N THR A 215 10.70 1.17 -4.09
CA THR A 215 10.80 2.65 -4.10
C THR A 215 10.07 3.28 -5.30
N ILE A 216 9.96 2.55 -6.40
CA ILE A 216 9.20 2.90 -7.60
C ILE A 216 8.44 1.66 -8.07
N THR A 217 7.11 1.72 -8.13
CA THR A 217 6.30 0.64 -8.73
C THR A 217 6.50 0.59 -10.25
N VAL A 218 6.27 -0.55 -10.87
CA VAL A 218 6.42 -0.66 -12.34
C VAL A 218 5.44 0.27 -13.04
N ARG A 219 4.20 0.37 -12.55
CA ARG A 219 3.21 1.31 -13.09
C ARG A 219 3.67 2.76 -12.96
N ALA A 220 4.23 3.16 -11.82
CA ALA A 220 4.74 4.52 -11.62
C ALA A 220 5.87 4.87 -12.59
N ARG A 221 6.76 3.90 -12.86
CA ARG A 221 7.82 4.04 -13.85
C ARG A 221 7.27 4.17 -15.27
N GLU A 222 6.30 3.33 -15.65
CA GLU A 222 5.66 3.38 -16.97
C GLU A 222 4.98 4.72 -17.23
N ASN A 223 4.31 5.28 -16.21
CA ASN A 223 3.62 6.56 -16.30
C ASN A 223 4.55 7.77 -16.10
N GLY A 224 5.80 7.56 -15.64
CA GLY A 224 6.77 8.63 -15.40
C GLY A 224 6.37 9.57 -14.24
N VAL A 225 5.63 9.08 -13.24
CA VAL A 225 5.04 9.90 -12.16
C VAL A 225 5.90 10.00 -10.90
N VAL A 226 6.95 9.18 -10.80
CA VAL A 226 7.95 9.24 -9.72
C VAL A 226 9.30 9.44 -10.37
N ARG A 227 10.11 10.40 -9.87
CA ARG A 227 11.47 10.59 -10.38
C ARG A 227 12.30 9.32 -10.15
N PRO A 228 13.30 9.03 -11.01
CA PRO A 228 14.26 7.97 -10.74
C PRO A 228 14.93 8.13 -9.37
N ASP A 229 15.27 7.01 -8.75
CA ASP A 229 16.20 7.00 -7.63
C ASP A 229 17.60 7.38 -8.13
N LEU A 230 18.43 7.93 -7.26
CA LEU A 230 19.77 8.40 -7.59
C LEU A 230 20.80 7.66 -6.74
N ILE A 231 21.92 7.30 -7.36
CA ILE A 231 23.14 6.90 -6.65
C ILE A 231 24.19 7.95 -6.94
N THR A 232 24.69 8.62 -5.92
CA THR A 232 25.69 9.67 -6.06
C THR A 232 26.97 9.32 -5.33
N VAL A 233 28.09 9.69 -5.93
CA VAL A 233 29.44 9.59 -5.36
C VAL A 233 29.93 11.00 -5.09
N ASP A 234 30.20 11.33 -3.83
CA ASP A 234 30.75 12.63 -3.42
C ASP A 234 32.14 12.46 -2.79
N GLY A 235 33.15 13.08 -3.39
CA GLY A 235 34.54 12.99 -2.92
C GLY A 235 35.56 13.15 -4.05
N ASN A 236 36.85 13.20 -3.69
CA ASN A 236 37.93 13.37 -4.66
C ASN A 236 38.41 12.02 -5.22
N VAL A 237 37.51 11.31 -5.91
CA VAL A 237 37.80 10.03 -6.58
C VAL A 237 37.31 10.06 -8.03
N ASP A 238 38.05 9.42 -8.93
CA ASP A 238 37.69 9.27 -10.34
C ASP A 238 36.96 7.92 -10.52
N VAL A 239 35.68 7.96 -10.91
CA VAL A 239 34.86 6.75 -11.10
C VAL A 239 35.10 6.18 -12.49
N ILE A 240 35.87 5.10 -12.59
CA ILE A 240 36.26 4.45 -13.85
C ILE A 240 35.11 3.60 -14.42
N ALA A 241 34.42 2.86 -13.56
CA ALA A 241 33.32 1.98 -13.93
C ALA A 241 32.36 1.77 -12.77
N ALA A 242 31.10 1.50 -13.09
CA ALA A 242 30.07 1.10 -12.14
C ALA A 242 29.21 -0.02 -12.72
N GLY A 243 28.66 -0.88 -11.86
CA GLY A 243 27.75 -1.93 -12.28
C GLY A 243 27.11 -2.68 -11.12
N TRP A 244 26.05 -3.42 -11.41
CA TRP A 244 25.41 -4.28 -10.42
C TRP A 244 26.11 -5.64 -10.38
N VAL A 245 26.36 -6.16 -9.18
CA VAL A 245 26.90 -7.51 -9.00
C VAL A 245 25.74 -8.51 -9.10
N PRO A 246 25.70 -9.41 -10.11
CA PRO A 246 24.57 -10.33 -10.26
C PRO A 246 24.50 -11.39 -9.15
N ASN A 247 25.66 -11.85 -8.69
CA ASN A 247 25.79 -12.81 -7.61
C ASN A 247 27.09 -12.57 -6.83
N VAL A 248 26.97 -12.16 -5.56
CA VAL A 248 28.11 -11.85 -4.70
C VAL A 248 28.95 -13.09 -4.34
N HIS A 249 28.40 -14.30 -4.49
CA HIS A 249 29.06 -15.55 -4.16
C HIS A 249 29.78 -16.21 -5.34
N VAL A 250 29.61 -15.69 -6.55
CA VAL A 250 30.20 -16.25 -7.77
C VAL A 250 31.04 -15.17 -8.46
N PRO A 251 32.36 -15.36 -8.62
CA PRO A 251 33.17 -14.45 -9.42
C PRO A 251 32.64 -14.36 -10.85
N GLY A 252 32.39 -13.15 -11.32
CA GLY A 252 31.82 -12.91 -12.64
C GLY A 252 31.82 -11.42 -13.00
N PRO A 253 31.49 -11.10 -14.26
CA PRO A 253 31.34 -9.71 -14.68
C PRO A 253 30.15 -9.05 -13.95
N ILE A 254 30.27 -7.75 -13.74
CA ILE A 254 29.17 -6.91 -13.29
C ILE A 254 28.25 -6.58 -14.47
N ASP A 255 26.97 -6.36 -14.19
CA ASP A 255 26.03 -5.74 -15.11
C ASP A 255 26.37 -4.25 -15.18
N ARG A 256 27.20 -3.88 -16.15
CA ARG A 256 27.71 -2.51 -16.32
C ARG A 256 26.58 -1.49 -16.45
N ILE A 257 26.74 -0.38 -15.75
CA ILE A 257 25.87 0.79 -15.89
C ILE A 257 26.37 1.61 -17.06
N ASP A 258 25.53 1.69 -18.10
CA ASP A 258 25.79 2.45 -19.32
C ASP A 258 25.20 3.87 -19.21
N GLN A 259 25.88 4.71 -18.42
CA GLN A 259 25.56 6.13 -18.24
C GLN A 259 26.85 6.95 -18.31
N ASN A 260 26.77 8.18 -18.83
CA ASN A 260 27.95 9.04 -18.98
C ASN A 260 28.48 9.57 -17.63
N GLU A 261 27.57 9.83 -16.68
CA GLU A 261 27.87 10.34 -15.34
C GLU A 261 27.82 9.18 -14.34
N LEU A 262 28.97 8.58 -14.04
CA LEU A 262 29.06 7.43 -13.13
C LEU A 262 29.13 7.83 -11.65
N ASP A 263 29.43 9.10 -11.38
CA ASP A 263 29.31 9.75 -10.08
C ASP A 263 27.86 10.17 -9.76
N ARG A 264 26.96 10.13 -10.74
CA ARG A 264 25.52 10.40 -10.58
C ARG A 264 24.66 9.48 -11.45
N ILE A 265 24.36 8.30 -10.93
CA ILE A 265 23.63 7.24 -11.63
C ILE A 265 22.13 7.37 -11.40
N MET A 266 21.33 7.36 -12.47
CA MET A 266 19.87 7.27 -12.38
C MET A 266 19.40 5.81 -12.40
N VAL A 267 18.66 5.40 -11.37
CA VAL A 267 18.03 4.07 -11.25
C VAL A 267 16.54 4.20 -11.56
N ARG A 268 16.20 4.18 -12.86
CA ARG A 268 14.81 4.37 -13.34
C ARG A 268 13.83 3.29 -12.89
N SER A 269 14.32 2.11 -12.56
CA SER A 269 13.51 1.01 -12.02
C SER A 269 13.24 1.11 -10.52
N GLY A 270 13.89 2.05 -9.83
CA GLY A 270 13.97 2.05 -8.37
C GLY A 270 14.65 0.81 -7.80
N HIS A 271 14.52 0.65 -6.49
CA HIS A 271 14.94 -0.51 -5.71
C HIS A 271 13.75 -1.46 -5.46
N PRO A 272 13.85 -2.75 -5.84
CA PRO A 272 12.82 -3.74 -5.51
C PRO A 272 12.66 -3.92 -4.00
N GLY A 273 11.45 -4.26 -3.55
CA GLY A 273 11.17 -4.54 -2.14
C GLY A 273 11.78 -5.85 -1.65
N ARG A 274 12.17 -5.89 -0.37
CA ARG A 274 12.82 -7.03 0.31
C ARG A 274 13.98 -7.65 -0.47
N THR A 275 14.81 -6.79 -1.06
CA THR A 275 16.01 -7.23 -1.78
C THR A 275 17.22 -6.45 -1.31
N THR A 276 18.39 -7.06 -1.45
CA THR A 276 19.69 -6.39 -1.39
C THR A 276 20.31 -6.46 -2.78
N ARG A 277 20.70 -5.31 -3.32
CA ARG A 277 21.49 -5.21 -4.55
C ARG A 277 22.85 -4.64 -4.21
N VAL A 278 23.91 -5.21 -4.78
CA VAL A 278 25.27 -4.73 -4.57
C VAL A 278 25.71 -3.97 -5.80
N ILE A 279 26.03 -2.69 -5.61
CA ILE A 279 26.72 -1.90 -6.64
C ILE A 279 28.23 -2.05 -6.45
N GLU A 280 28.93 -2.31 -7.54
CA GLU A 280 30.39 -2.30 -7.58
C GLU A 280 30.86 -1.06 -8.35
N TYR A 281 31.73 -0.30 -7.70
CA TYR A 281 32.49 0.78 -8.32
C TYR A 281 33.95 0.36 -8.49
N LEU A 282 34.53 0.74 -9.62
CA LEU A 282 35.98 0.80 -9.81
C LEU A 282 36.37 2.27 -9.77
N VAL A 283 37.12 2.67 -8.73
CA VAL A 283 37.51 4.07 -8.51
C VAL A 283 39.03 4.21 -8.52
N ARG A 284 39.52 5.37 -8.96
CA ARG A 284 40.92 5.78 -8.81
C ARG A 284 41.03 6.92 -7.82
N GLY A 285 41.90 6.80 -6.83
CA GLY A 285 42.14 7.86 -5.86
C GLY A 285 42.62 7.37 -4.50
N SER A 286 42.48 8.25 -3.51
CA SER A 286 42.86 8.01 -2.12
C SER A 286 41.99 8.86 -1.18
N GLY A 287 42.02 8.58 0.12
CA GLY A 287 41.22 9.31 1.09
C GLY A 287 39.82 8.70 1.24
N SER A 288 38.82 9.53 1.50
CA SER A 288 37.45 9.09 1.72
C SER A 288 36.49 9.72 0.71
N PHE A 289 35.43 9.00 0.38
CA PHE A 289 34.31 9.49 -0.42
C PHE A 289 33.01 8.91 0.14
N THR A 290 31.88 9.53 -0.19
CA THR A 290 30.55 9.12 0.24
C THR A 290 29.79 8.57 -0.94
N VAL A 291 29.05 7.48 -0.71
CA VAL A 291 28.03 7.00 -1.65
C VAL A 291 26.67 7.15 -1.01
N GLU A 292 25.76 7.81 -1.70
CA GLU A 292 24.38 8.05 -1.28
C GLU A 292 23.40 7.38 -2.25
N TYR A 293 22.35 6.76 -1.71
CA TYR A 293 21.17 6.30 -2.43
C TYR A 293 19.99 7.19 -2.04
N ASP A 294 19.47 7.95 -2.99
CA ASP A 294 18.39 8.91 -2.79
C ASP A 294 17.11 8.47 -3.53
N SER A 295 16.14 7.99 -2.76
CA SER A 295 14.82 7.61 -3.24
C SER A 295 13.73 8.51 -2.68
N VAL A 296 12.72 8.82 -3.50
CA VAL A 296 11.61 9.70 -3.09
C VAL A 296 10.81 9.08 -1.95
N LYS A 297 10.50 7.78 -2.06
CA LYS A 297 9.56 7.07 -1.18
C LYS A 297 10.25 6.23 -0.10
N GLY A 298 11.49 5.81 -0.33
CA GLY A 298 12.26 5.00 0.62
C GLY A 298 13.27 5.77 1.46
N GLY A 299 13.34 7.09 1.27
CA GLY A 299 14.29 7.97 1.93
C GLY A 299 15.69 7.96 1.30
N THR A 300 16.61 8.61 1.99
CA THR A 300 18.00 8.81 1.59
C THR A 300 18.91 8.12 2.58
N VAL A 301 19.85 7.31 2.09
CA VAL A 301 20.86 6.60 2.91
C VAL A 301 22.24 6.78 2.31
N SER A 302 23.26 6.90 3.15
CA SER A 302 24.62 7.14 2.69
C SER A 302 25.65 6.38 3.52
N THR A 303 26.76 5.99 2.91
CA THR A 303 27.91 5.41 3.60
C THR A 303 29.20 6.13 3.19
N GLN A 304 30.09 6.37 4.15
CA GLN A 304 31.42 6.92 3.89
C GLN A 304 32.42 5.78 3.72
N ILE A 305 33.08 5.75 2.58
CA ILE A 305 34.08 4.75 2.22
C ILE A 305 35.46 5.37 2.37
N GLN A 306 36.39 4.62 2.95
CA GLN A 306 37.77 5.01 3.08
C GLN A 306 38.66 4.09 2.24
N LEU A 307 39.44 4.68 1.35
CA LEU A 307 40.49 4.04 0.58
C LEU A 307 41.79 4.09 1.41
N ARG A 308 42.30 2.93 1.85
CA ARG A 308 43.56 2.80 2.61
C ARG A 308 44.42 1.68 2.04
#